data_AF-A0A1X2HXT8-F1
#
_entry.id   AF-A0A1X2HXT8-F1
#
_cell.length_a   1.000
_cell.length_b   1.000
_cell.length_c   1.000
_cell.angle_alpha   90.00
_cell.angle_beta   90.00
_cell.angle_gamma   90.00
#
_symmetry.space_group_name_H-M   'P 1'
#
loop_
_entity.id
_entity.type
_entity.pdbx_description
1 polymer ?
#
loop_
_entity_poly.entity_id
_entity_poly.type
_entity_poly.pdbx_seq_one_letter_code
_entity_poly.pdbx_strand_id
1 'polypeptide(L)'
;MQYTTEPIRKTPTWVDAAVAPPIVSQSQLKLGLPRVKSTLMKKMSAERTTTVMECHNTSGTEVSDYTKLIISRHGMVLWTDYLSSAILQMTGNDLFSAVACEDASIVIYSPAGRRLLPTIVLESTPVVLTSNDRWLLCLTATGQLCTWDVTHQACELSSISISPLLRVAQVGPSEESHSAPALRDIRIQKNGTPLVITSYHQAFAYNKDMRCWLRISDAWHIISELWGSGSSLIEQHPLGWLSTALTMTGSTDATNQSILTLAKSDPEASGTITLSHIENQLAVALLLGSIKEYNEWMLYYAKRLAKENCQSKVEELCQWLMGPPYV
;
A
#
# COMPACT_ATOMS: atom_id res chain seq x y z
N MET A 1 5.53 -17.16 68.13
CA MET A 1 4.92 -16.24 67.14
C MET A 1 4.82 -16.98 65.82
N GLN A 2 3.66 -17.54 65.50
CA GLN A 2 3.39 -18.18 64.22
C GLN A 2 2.89 -17.09 63.26
N TYR A 3 3.61 -16.84 62.17
CA TYR A 3 3.14 -15.99 61.08
C TYR A 3 2.04 -16.74 60.35
N THR A 4 0.80 -16.31 60.53
CA THR A 4 -0.33 -16.69 59.67
C THR A 4 -0.14 -16.01 58.32
N THR A 5 0.34 -16.74 57.33
CA THR A 5 0.30 -16.33 55.93
C THR A 5 -1.17 -16.27 55.50
N GLU A 6 -1.70 -15.07 55.29
CA GLU A 6 -3.02 -14.89 54.71
C GLU A 6 -3.09 -15.57 53.33
N PRO A 7 -4.18 -16.26 52.99
CA PRO A 7 -4.33 -16.87 51.68
C PRO A 7 -4.47 -15.75 50.64
N ILE A 8 -3.43 -15.58 49.81
CA ILE A 8 -3.46 -14.72 48.63
C ILE A 8 -4.68 -15.14 47.80
N ARG A 9 -5.66 -14.24 47.67
CA ARG A 9 -6.86 -14.45 46.86
C ARG A 9 -6.38 -14.71 45.42
N LYS A 10 -6.48 -15.95 44.94
CA LYS A 10 -6.09 -16.30 43.56
C LYS A 10 -6.86 -15.39 42.61
N THR A 11 -6.16 -14.51 41.90
CA THR A 11 -6.75 -13.72 40.83
C THR A 11 -7.29 -14.70 39.78
N PRO A 12 -8.54 -14.52 39.31
CA PRO A 12 -9.06 -15.37 38.25
C PRO A 12 -8.19 -15.23 37.00
N THR A 13 -7.81 -16.34 36.38
CA THR A 13 -6.93 -16.38 35.20
C THR A 13 -7.43 -15.58 34.00
N TRP A 14 -8.72 -15.24 33.96
CA TRP A 14 -9.31 -14.41 32.91
C TRP A 14 -9.03 -12.90 33.08
N VAL A 15 -8.62 -12.45 34.27
CA VAL A 15 -8.19 -11.06 34.50
C VAL A 15 -6.80 -10.82 33.89
N ASP A 16 -5.97 -11.86 33.84
CA ASP A 16 -4.60 -11.83 33.29
C ASP A 16 -4.56 -12.30 31.82
N ALA A 17 -5.70 -12.66 31.23
CA ALA A 17 -5.77 -13.05 29.83
C ALA A 17 -5.72 -11.81 28.94
N ALA A 18 -4.64 -11.66 28.17
CA ALA A 18 -4.58 -10.68 27.10
C ALA A 18 -5.64 -11.02 26.04
N VAL A 19 -6.82 -10.41 26.14
CA VAL A 19 -7.90 -10.60 25.16
C VAL A 19 -7.54 -9.83 23.90
N ALA A 20 -7.49 -10.53 22.77
CA ALA A 20 -7.27 -9.91 21.48
C ALA A 20 -8.36 -8.86 21.21
N PRO A 21 -8.02 -7.68 20.67
CA PRO A 21 -9.02 -6.65 20.40
C PRO A 21 -10.06 -7.16 19.39
N PRO A 22 -11.33 -6.72 19.46
CA PRO A 22 -12.43 -7.26 18.65
C PRO A 22 -12.15 -7.30 17.15
N ILE A 23 -11.37 -6.35 16.66
CA ILE A 23 -10.96 -6.26 15.25
C ILE A 23 -10.20 -7.50 14.74
N VAL A 24 -9.45 -8.17 15.62
CA VAL A 24 -8.71 -9.41 15.30
C VAL A 24 -9.67 -10.59 15.16
N SER A 25 -10.70 -10.63 16.00
CA SER A 25 -11.74 -11.67 16.00
C SER A 25 -12.75 -11.48 14.88
N GLN A 26 -13.10 -10.24 14.53
CA GLN A 26 -14.03 -9.90 13.46
C GLN A 26 -13.42 -10.03 12.07
N SER A 27 -12.08 -9.93 11.95
CA SER A 27 -11.45 -10.05 10.65
C SER A 27 -11.48 -11.49 10.13
N GLN A 28 -12.20 -11.66 9.02
CA GLN A 28 -12.23 -12.90 8.24
C GLN A 28 -10.96 -13.07 7.37
N LEU A 29 -10.14 -12.03 7.23
CA LEU A 29 -8.88 -12.12 6.51
C LEU A 29 -7.75 -12.59 7.42
N LYS A 30 -6.98 -13.55 6.93
CA LYS A 30 -5.72 -14.00 7.54
C LYS A 30 -4.67 -14.06 6.43
N LEU A 31 -3.78 -13.08 6.41
CA LEU A 31 -2.67 -13.03 5.47
C LEU A 31 -1.55 -13.96 5.95
N GLY A 32 -0.78 -14.50 4.99
CA GLY A 32 0.38 -15.32 5.31
C GLY A 32 1.44 -14.52 6.08
N LEU A 33 1.90 -15.07 7.20
CA LEU A 33 2.92 -14.44 8.02
C LEU A 33 4.30 -14.52 7.35
N PRO A 34 5.09 -13.42 7.34
CA PRO A 34 6.48 -13.47 6.96
C PRO A 34 7.24 -14.44 7.86
N ARG A 35 8.06 -15.31 7.27
CA ARG A 35 8.94 -16.18 8.05
C ARG A 35 10.13 -15.37 8.56
N VAL A 36 10.53 -15.63 9.80
CA VAL A 36 11.79 -15.10 10.35
C VAL A 36 12.94 -15.63 9.49
N LYS A 37 13.71 -14.71 8.91
CA LYS A 37 14.95 -15.02 8.18
C LYS A 37 16.13 -14.64 9.06
N SER A 38 17.19 -15.43 9.04
CA SER A 38 18.42 -15.14 9.80
C SER A 38 19.03 -13.79 9.43
N THR A 39 18.96 -13.42 8.14
CA THR A 39 19.44 -12.13 7.64
C THR A 39 18.43 -11.50 6.70
N LEU A 40 18.22 -10.19 6.88
CA LEU A 40 17.45 -9.34 5.99
C LEU A 40 18.31 -8.16 5.54
N MET A 41 18.16 -7.76 4.29
CA MET A 41 18.88 -6.60 3.73
C MET A 41 17.91 -5.77 2.90
N LYS A 42 17.90 -4.45 3.14
CA LYS A 42 17.09 -3.48 2.42
C LYS A 42 17.96 -2.31 1.99
N LYS A 43 18.01 -2.06 0.67
CA LYS A 43 18.62 -0.84 0.14
C LYS A 43 17.59 0.29 0.20
N MET A 44 17.98 1.40 0.79
CA MET A 44 17.23 2.65 0.81
C MET A 44 17.85 3.55 -0.27
N SER A 45 17.07 3.86 -1.30
CA SER A 45 17.52 4.72 -2.39
C SER A 45 17.21 6.17 -2.04
N ALA A 46 18.23 6.91 -1.63
CA ALA A 46 18.24 8.35 -1.77
C ALA A 46 18.86 8.65 -3.14
N GLU A 47 18.32 9.61 -3.90
CA GLU A 47 18.73 9.99 -5.27
C GLU A 47 20.25 10.22 -5.47
N ARG A 48 21.05 10.28 -4.39
CA ARG A 48 22.50 10.53 -4.43
C ARG A 48 23.36 9.59 -3.56
N THR A 49 22.79 8.80 -2.65
CA THR A 49 23.57 7.91 -1.77
C THR A 49 22.78 6.65 -1.39
N THR A 50 23.32 5.47 -1.68
CA THR A 50 22.70 4.20 -1.26
C THR A 50 23.01 3.90 0.21
N THR A 51 22.01 4.02 1.07
CA THR A 51 22.10 3.56 2.46
C THR A 51 21.54 2.13 2.53
N VAL A 52 22.21 1.23 3.23
CA VAL A 52 21.80 -0.17 3.36
C VAL A 52 21.43 -0.45 4.80
N MET A 53 20.27 -1.05 5.00
CA MET A 53 19.79 -1.54 6.28
C MET A 53 19.93 -3.06 6.31
N GLU A 54 20.64 -3.58 7.29
CA GLU A 54 20.92 -5.01 7.46
C GLU A 54 20.44 -5.45 8.84
N CYS A 55 19.72 -6.56 8.89
CA CYS A 55 19.25 -7.16 10.12
C CYS A 55 19.78 -8.59 10.21
N HIS A 56 20.22 -8.97 11.40
CA HIS A 56 20.62 -10.32 11.75
C HIS A 56 19.74 -10.81 12.90
N ASN A 57 18.75 -11.64 12.59
CA ASN A 57 17.91 -12.32 13.57
C ASN A 57 18.67 -13.55 14.05
N THR A 58 19.14 -13.52 15.30
CA THR A 58 19.82 -14.67 15.89
C THR A 58 18.76 -15.62 16.43
N SER A 59 18.72 -16.84 15.90
CA SER A 59 17.89 -17.92 16.41
C SER A 59 18.77 -19.11 16.76
N GLY A 60 18.95 -19.42 18.05
CA GLY A 60 19.69 -20.61 18.42
C GLY A 60 19.99 -20.73 19.91
N THR A 61 19.30 -21.68 20.55
CA THR A 61 19.72 -22.61 21.63
C THR A 61 20.51 -22.13 22.86
N GLU A 62 21.06 -20.93 22.91
CA GLU A 62 21.85 -20.41 24.02
C GLU A 62 21.35 -19.02 24.43
N VAL A 63 20.45 -19.04 25.43
CA VAL A 63 20.19 -18.02 26.48
C VAL A 63 19.81 -16.59 26.05
N SER A 64 19.94 -16.15 24.80
CA SER A 64 19.39 -14.86 24.36
C SER A 64 19.02 -14.82 22.88
N ASP A 65 17.72 -14.78 22.61
CA ASP A 65 17.18 -14.40 21.30
C ASP A 65 17.27 -12.87 21.17
N TYR A 66 18.08 -12.38 20.24
CA TYR A 66 18.17 -10.96 19.92
C TYR A 66 18.36 -10.74 18.43
N THR A 67 18.05 -9.53 18.01
CA THR A 67 18.21 -9.07 16.64
C THR A 67 19.18 -7.92 16.60
N LYS A 68 20.19 -8.01 15.73
CA LYS A 68 21.12 -6.91 15.46
C LYS A 68 20.71 -6.16 14.20
N LEU A 69 20.42 -4.88 14.33
CA LEU A 69 20.14 -3.96 13.23
C LEU A 69 21.37 -3.10 12.94
N ILE A 70 21.78 -3.02 11.69
CA ILE A 70 22.94 -2.26 11.22
C ILE A 70 22.49 -1.37 10.07
N ILE A 71 22.82 -0.08 10.12
CA ILE A 71 22.67 0.82 8.98
C ILE A 71 24.05 1.24 8.51
N SER A 72 24.32 1.09 7.22
CA SER A 72 25.58 1.46 6.59
C SER A 72 25.36 2.34 5.37
N ARG A 73 26.34 3.19 5.05
CA ARG A 73 26.36 4.02 3.84
C ARG A 73 27.75 3.92 3.22
N HIS A 74 27.81 3.56 1.94
CA HIS A 74 29.07 3.30 1.22
C HIS A 74 30.01 2.32 1.98
N GLY A 75 29.43 1.30 2.61
CA GLY A 75 30.17 0.29 3.39
C GLY A 75 30.60 0.73 4.80
N MET A 76 30.42 2.00 5.17
CA MET A 76 30.68 2.48 6.53
C MET A 76 29.43 2.33 7.39
N VAL A 77 29.56 1.70 8.55
CA VAL A 77 28.47 1.59 9.53
C VAL A 77 28.18 2.98 10.10
N LEU A 78 26.95 3.46 9.94
CA LEU A 78 26.47 4.70 10.54
C LEU A 78 26.09 4.48 12.00
N TRP A 79 25.33 3.42 12.27
CA TRP A 79 24.88 3.05 13.60
C TRP A 79 24.42 1.59 13.67
N THR A 80 24.24 1.10 14.89
CA THR A 80 23.75 -0.25 15.19
C THR A 80 22.79 -0.18 16.38
N ASP A 81 21.73 -0.99 16.36
CA ASP A 81 20.83 -1.20 17.50
C ASP A 81 20.56 -2.70 17.72
N TYR A 82 20.10 -3.05 18.91
CA TYR A 82 19.69 -4.39 19.29
C TYR A 82 18.23 -4.43 19.72
N LEU A 83 17.48 -5.40 19.21
CA LEU A 83 16.08 -5.62 19.56
C LEU A 83 15.90 -7.01 20.18
N SER A 84 14.93 -7.15 21.08
CA SER A 84 14.60 -8.42 21.74
C SER A 84 13.73 -9.35 20.89
N SER A 85 13.25 -8.88 19.74
CA SER A 85 12.32 -9.61 18.87
C SER A 85 12.85 -9.66 17.44
N ALA A 86 12.57 -10.75 16.72
CA ALA A 86 13.00 -10.91 15.34
C ALA A 86 12.34 -9.86 14.43
N ILE A 87 13.13 -9.18 13.60
CA ILE A 87 12.62 -8.28 12.58
C ILE A 87 12.09 -9.11 11.40
N LEU A 88 10.87 -8.83 10.98
CA LEU A 88 10.19 -9.43 9.84
C LEU A 88 10.22 -8.55 8.60
N GLN A 89 10.01 -7.24 8.77
CA GLN A 89 9.93 -6.26 7.68
C GLN A 89 10.75 -5.01 8.01
N MET A 90 11.34 -4.42 6.98
CA MET A 90 12.25 -3.27 7.08
C MET A 90 11.95 -2.28 5.97
N THR A 91 11.91 -1.00 6.31
CA THR A 91 11.70 0.08 5.35
C THR A 91 12.39 1.36 5.81
N GLY A 92 12.61 2.29 4.90
CA GLY A 92 13.19 3.58 5.27
C GLY A 92 13.49 4.46 4.07
N ASN A 93 13.78 5.72 4.39
CA ASN A 93 14.07 6.80 3.46
C ASN A 93 15.01 7.82 4.13
N ASP A 94 15.13 9.02 3.56
CA ASP A 94 16.01 10.07 4.06
C ASP A 94 15.58 10.68 5.40
N LEU A 95 14.31 10.54 5.78
CA LEU A 95 13.75 11.11 7.01
C LEU A 95 13.80 10.13 8.18
N PHE A 96 13.58 8.83 7.93
CA PHE A 96 13.57 7.81 8.98
C PHE A 96 13.82 6.40 8.45
N SER A 97 14.09 5.49 9.38
CA SER A 97 14.17 4.05 9.18
C SER A 97 13.18 3.36 10.11
N ALA A 98 12.47 2.35 9.64
CA ALA A 98 11.47 1.62 10.44
C ALA A 98 11.63 0.11 10.27
N VAL A 99 11.45 -0.61 11.37
CA VAL A 99 11.49 -2.07 11.41
C VAL A 99 10.25 -2.58 12.12
N ALA A 100 9.73 -3.70 11.65
CA ALA A 100 8.58 -4.39 12.18
C ALA A 100 8.99 -5.78 12.67
N CYS A 101 8.62 -6.10 13.90
CA CYS A 101 9.03 -7.32 14.59
C CYS A 101 7.89 -8.36 14.67
N GLU A 102 8.26 -9.61 14.98
CA GLU A 102 7.31 -10.73 15.08
C GLU A 102 6.31 -10.60 16.23
N ASP A 103 6.68 -9.86 17.28
CA ASP A 103 5.87 -9.54 18.47
C ASP A 103 4.82 -8.45 18.23
N ALA A 104 4.49 -8.18 16.96
CA ALA A 104 3.57 -7.13 16.52
C ALA A 104 4.01 -5.70 16.88
N SER A 105 5.33 -5.49 17.02
CA SER A 105 5.89 -4.18 17.33
C SER A 105 6.54 -3.49 16.12
N ILE A 106 6.53 -2.16 16.11
CA ILE A 106 7.25 -1.32 15.13
C ILE A 106 8.15 -0.35 15.88
N VAL A 107 9.43 -0.31 15.48
CA VAL A 107 10.42 0.65 15.97
C VAL A 107 10.84 1.58 14.85
N ILE A 108 10.90 2.88 15.14
CA ILE A 108 11.23 3.93 14.17
C ILE A 108 12.44 4.73 14.65
N TYR A 109 13.41 4.90 13.75
CA TYR A 109 14.69 5.54 13.98
C TYR A 109 14.86 6.77 13.09
N SER A 110 15.51 7.79 13.62
CA SER A 110 16.08 8.89 12.83
C SER A 110 17.22 8.37 11.94
N PRO A 111 17.67 9.15 10.95
CA PRO A 111 18.80 8.77 10.10
C PRO A 111 20.09 8.52 10.90
N ALA A 112 20.23 9.14 12.08
CA ALA A 112 21.35 8.98 13.01
C ALA A 112 21.17 7.85 14.05
N GLY A 113 20.11 7.06 13.97
CA GLY A 113 19.91 5.89 14.85
C GLY A 113 19.21 6.17 16.18
N ARG A 114 18.83 7.43 16.47
CA ARG A 114 17.97 7.75 17.63
C ARG A 114 16.55 7.24 17.40
N ARG A 115 15.94 6.54 18.38
CA ARG A 115 14.50 6.19 18.35
C ARG A 115 13.63 7.46 18.34
N LEU A 116 12.74 7.59 17.36
CA LEU A 116 11.90 8.78 17.19
C LEU A 116 10.71 8.84 18.15
N LEU A 117 10.21 7.68 18.55
CA LEU A 117 9.16 7.51 19.55
C LEU A 117 9.31 6.14 20.25
N PRO A 118 8.62 5.91 21.37
CA PRO A 118 8.45 4.57 21.92
C PRO A 118 7.88 3.59 20.88
N THR A 119 8.15 2.31 21.08
CA THR A 119 7.72 1.24 20.19
C THR A 119 6.20 1.26 19.99
N ILE A 120 5.75 1.22 18.73
CA ILE A 120 4.33 1.08 18.39
C ILE A 120 3.96 -0.39 18.54
N VAL A 121 2.84 -0.67 19.21
CA VAL A 121 2.30 -2.03 19.36
C VAL A 121 1.02 -2.13 18.53
N LEU A 122 0.94 -3.15 17.68
CA LEU A 122 -0.20 -3.41 16.81
C LEU A 122 -1.09 -4.52 17.35
N GLU A 123 -2.27 -4.65 16.75
CA GLU A 123 -3.22 -5.71 17.06
C GLU A 123 -2.81 -7.07 16.50
N SER A 124 -1.92 -7.10 15.49
CA SER A 124 -1.44 -8.31 14.85
C SER A 124 -0.10 -8.09 14.14
N THR A 125 0.61 -9.18 13.83
CA THR A 125 1.93 -9.16 13.21
C THR A 125 1.93 -8.38 11.89
N PRO A 126 2.85 -7.42 11.69
CA PRO A 126 3.07 -6.75 10.41
C PRO A 126 3.42 -7.74 9.30
N VAL A 127 2.69 -7.67 8.19
CA VAL A 127 2.97 -8.45 6.97
C VAL A 127 3.64 -7.59 5.91
N VAL A 128 3.24 -6.31 5.81
CA VAL A 128 3.85 -5.34 4.88
C VAL A 128 4.19 -4.07 5.64
N LEU A 129 5.37 -3.52 5.38
CA LEU A 129 5.84 -2.25 5.92
C LEU A 129 6.46 -1.42 4.79
N THR A 130 5.87 -0.27 4.46
CA THR A 130 6.39 0.63 3.42
C THR A 130 6.45 2.07 3.89
N SER A 131 7.41 2.83 3.38
CA SER A 131 7.59 4.24 3.73
C SER A 131 7.80 5.07 2.47
N ASN A 132 7.26 6.27 2.47
CA ASN A 132 7.51 7.27 1.42
C ASN A 132 7.42 8.66 2.05
N ASP A 133 8.45 9.47 1.84
CA ASP A 133 8.56 10.78 2.48
C ASP A 133 8.30 10.68 4.00
N ARG A 134 7.43 11.50 4.57
CA ARG A 134 7.05 11.48 6.00
C ARG A 134 6.17 10.30 6.43
N TRP A 135 5.68 9.50 5.48
CA TRP A 135 4.62 8.53 5.74
C TRP A 135 5.15 7.12 5.95
N LEU A 136 4.59 6.44 6.95
CA LEU A 136 4.76 5.01 7.19
C LEU A 136 3.41 4.31 6.99
N LEU A 137 3.43 3.19 6.27
CA LEU A 137 2.28 2.31 6.06
C LEU A 137 2.60 0.93 6.61
N CYS A 138 1.67 0.36 7.39
CA CYS A 138 1.71 -1.02 7.83
C CYS A 138 0.42 -1.74 7.45
N LEU A 139 0.54 -2.96 6.93
CA LEU A 139 -0.55 -3.92 6.82
C LEU A 139 -0.29 -5.09 7.75
N THR A 140 -1.24 -5.39 8.61
CA THR A 140 -1.14 -6.48 9.59
C THR A 140 -1.71 -7.79 9.05
N ALA A 141 -1.43 -8.91 9.73
CA ALA A 141 -1.87 -10.24 9.31
C ALA A 141 -3.40 -10.41 9.33
N THR A 142 -4.12 -9.57 10.07
CA THR A 142 -5.58 -9.49 10.09
C THR A 142 -6.15 -8.63 8.97
N GLY A 143 -5.31 -8.14 8.04
CA GLY A 143 -5.76 -7.33 6.91
C GLY A 143 -6.16 -5.91 7.29
N GLN A 144 -5.59 -5.35 8.37
CA GLN A 144 -5.79 -3.97 8.78
C GLN A 144 -4.64 -3.10 8.29
N LEU A 145 -4.97 -2.04 7.57
CA LEU A 145 -4.03 -1.08 7.02
C LEU A 145 -4.02 0.17 7.90
N CYS A 146 -2.83 0.54 8.34
CA CYS A 146 -2.58 1.73 9.15
C CYS A 146 -1.56 2.63 8.46
N THR A 147 -1.77 3.94 8.55
CA THR A 147 -0.80 4.93 8.06
C THR A 147 -0.52 5.98 9.12
N TRP A 148 0.74 6.35 9.23
CA TRP A 148 1.22 7.36 10.17
C TRP A 148 2.09 8.38 9.49
N ASP A 149 1.89 9.62 9.89
CA ASP A 149 2.80 10.72 9.69
C ASP A 149 3.87 10.67 10.78
N VAL A 150 5.06 10.18 10.43
CA VAL A 150 6.16 10.01 11.39
C VAL A 150 6.69 11.35 11.87
N THR A 151 6.65 12.37 11.01
CA THR A 151 7.19 13.70 11.31
C THR A 151 6.34 14.48 12.31
N HIS A 152 5.01 14.41 12.21
CA HIS A 152 4.10 15.02 13.18
C HIS A 152 3.61 14.04 14.26
N GLN A 153 4.03 12.78 14.21
CA GLN A 153 3.56 11.72 15.11
C GLN A 153 2.03 11.62 15.14
N ALA A 154 1.40 11.68 13.97
CA ALA A 154 -0.05 11.63 13.81
C ALA A 154 -0.48 10.37 13.05
N CYS A 155 -1.62 9.81 13.43
CA CYS A 155 -2.27 8.73 12.68
C CYS A 155 -3.23 9.34 11.65
N GLU A 156 -3.10 8.92 10.39
CA GLU A 156 -4.00 9.36 9.32
C GLU A 156 -5.09 8.30 9.08
N LEU A 157 -4.69 7.04 8.93
CA LEU A 157 -5.60 5.91 8.77
C LEU A 157 -5.37 4.91 9.89
N SER A 158 -6.43 4.60 10.63
CA SER A 158 -6.42 3.64 11.72
C SER A 158 -7.25 2.42 11.34
N SER A 159 -6.57 1.28 11.21
CA SER A 159 -7.17 -0.04 11.01
C SER A 159 -8.23 -0.11 9.90
N ILE A 160 -7.83 0.27 8.69
CA ILE A 160 -8.69 0.18 7.50
C ILE A 160 -8.61 -1.22 6.91
N SER A 161 -9.74 -1.92 6.84
CA SER A 161 -9.80 -3.27 6.27
C SER A 161 -9.56 -3.26 4.76
N ILE A 162 -8.69 -4.17 4.29
CA ILE A 162 -8.49 -4.46 2.86
C ILE A 162 -9.43 -5.56 2.32
N SER A 163 -10.30 -6.12 3.17
CA SER A 163 -11.26 -7.17 2.78
C SER A 163 -12.12 -6.84 1.56
N PRO A 164 -12.64 -5.61 1.40
CA PRO A 164 -13.41 -5.25 0.20
C PRO A 164 -12.61 -5.45 -1.10
N LEU A 165 -11.31 -5.16 -1.08
CA LEU A 165 -10.44 -5.28 -2.26
C LEU A 165 -10.28 -6.73 -2.72
N LEU A 166 -10.18 -7.64 -1.76
CA LEU A 166 -9.99 -9.07 -2.03
C LEU A 166 -11.31 -9.77 -2.40
N ARG A 167 -12.46 -9.21 -2.01
CA ARG A 167 -13.78 -9.76 -2.31
C ARG A 167 -14.34 -9.29 -3.66
N VAL A 168 -14.13 -8.02 -4.04
CA VAL A 168 -14.57 -7.50 -5.36
C VAL A 168 -13.99 -8.33 -6.51
N ALA A 169 -12.77 -8.82 -6.33
CA ALA A 169 -12.09 -9.70 -7.26
C ALA A 169 -12.75 -11.09 -7.45
N GLN A 170 -13.63 -11.53 -6.56
CA GLN A 170 -14.23 -12.87 -6.60
C GLN A 170 -15.50 -12.98 -7.47
N VAL A 171 -15.99 -11.88 -8.06
CA VAL A 171 -17.27 -11.86 -8.81
C VAL A 171 -17.11 -12.38 -10.25
N GLY A 172 -16.28 -13.41 -10.46
CA GLY A 172 -16.16 -14.12 -11.74
C GLY A 172 -17.28 -15.16 -11.94
N PRO A 173 -17.63 -15.54 -13.19
CA PRO A 173 -18.80 -16.40 -13.47
C PRO A 173 -18.62 -17.89 -13.16
N SER A 174 -17.51 -18.34 -12.58
CA SER A 174 -17.18 -19.77 -12.45
C SER A 174 -17.32 -20.30 -11.02
N GLU A 175 -17.99 -21.44 -10.90
CA GLU A 175 -18.13 -22.25 -9.68
C GLU A 175 -16.84 -23.00 -9.26
N GLU A 176 -15.71 -22.71 -9.90
CA GLU A 176 -14.41 -23.25 -9.49
C GLU A 176 -13.83 -22.38 -8.37
N SER A 177 -13.30 -23.03 -7.33
CA SER A 177 -12.69 -22.39 -6.15
C SER A 177 -11.70 -21.28 -6.52
N HIS A 178 -12.18 -20.04 -6.66
CA HIS A 178 -11.32 -18.91 -6.93
C HIS A 178 -10.52 -18.60 -5.66
N SER A 179 -9.22 -18.87 -5.72
CA SER A 179 -8.27 -18.30 -4.78
C SER A 179 -8.45 -16.78 -4.80
N ALA A 180 -8.67 -16.17 -3.63
CA ALA A 180 -8.71 -14.72 -3.48
C ALA A 180 -7.47 -14.10 -4.17
N PRO A 181 -7.59 -12.90 -4.76
CA PRO A 181 -6.45 -12.30 -5.44
C PRO A 181 -5.30 -12.11 -4.45
N ALA A 182 -4.08 -12.37 -4.90
CA ALA A 182 -2.91 -12.13 -4.07
C ALA A 182 -2.58 -10.63 -4.06
N LEU A 183 -2.14 -10.12 -2.92
CA LEU A 183 -1.55 -8.79 -2.82
C LEU A 183 -0.21 -8.80 -3.54
N ARG A 184 -0.04 -7.95 -4.54
CA ARG A 184 1.21 -7.85 -5.31
C ARG A 184 2.14 -6.80 -4.77
N ASP A 185 1.59 -5.64 -4.43
CA ASP A 185 2.36 -4.54 -3.88
C ASP A 185 1.43 -3.61 -3.10
N ILE A 186 2.00 -2.94 -2.11
CA ILE A 186 1.30 -1.96 -1.28
C ILE A 186 2.25 -0.81 -1.00
N ARG A 187 1.85 0.39 -1.41
CA ARG A 187 2.70 1.58 -1.33
C ARG A 187 1.93 2.72 -0.68
N ILE A 188 2.67 3.73 -0.26
CA ILE A 188 2.11 5.00 0.19
C ILE A 188 2.69 6.11 -0.67
N GLN A 189 1.84 7.03 -1.10
CA GLN A 189 2.25 8.18 -1.90
C GLN A 189 2.79 9.32 -1.02
N LYS A 190 3.47 10.30 -1.63
CA LYS A 190 4.01 11.47 -0.90
C LYS A 190 2.90 12.30 -0.24
N ASN A 191 1.68 12.26 -0.78
CA ASN A 191 0.50 12.89 -0.20
C ASN A 191 -0.17 12.07 0.91
N GLY A 192 0.34 10.87 1.24
CA GLY A 192 -0.19 9.99 2.29
C GLY A 192 -1.24 8.99 1.82
N THR A 193 -1.66 9.04 0.55
CA THR A 193 -2.65 8.11 0.00
C THR A 193 -2.05 6.70 -0.12
N PRO A 194 -2.65 5.67 0.53
CA PRO A 194 -2.21 4.30 0.37
C PRO A 194 -2.71 3.73 -0.96
N LEU A 195 -1.87 2.90 -1.59
CA LEU A 195 -2.14 2.19 -2.82
C LEU A 195 -1.98 0.69 -2.58
N VAL A 196 -2.96 -0.09 -3.04
CA VAL A 196 -2.95 -1.55 -2.98
C VAL A 196 -3.11 -2.10 -4.40
N ILE A 197 -2.22 -3.01 -4.79
CA ILE A 197 -2.34 -3.72 -6.06
C ILE A 197 -2.58 -5.19 -5.80
N THR A 198 -3.46 -5.75 -6.60
CA THR A 198 -3.77 -7.17 -6.58
C THR A 198 -3.19 -7.91 -7.78
N SER A 199 -3.17 -9.23 -7.74
CA SER A 199 -2.73 -10.08 -8.85
C SER A 199 -3.65 -10.04 -10.06
N TYR A 200 -4.81 -9.38 -9.98
CA TYR A 200 -5.76 -9.22 -11.07
C TYR A 200 -5.59 -7.90 -11.82
N HIS A 201 -4.43 -7.25 -11.70
CA HIS A 201 -4.15 -5.98 -12.38
C HIS A 201 -5.11 -4.86 -12.00
N GLN A 202 -5.63 -4.95 -10.79
CA GLN A 202 -6.44 -3.91 -10.19
C GLN A 202 -5.58 -3.15 -9.19
N ALA A 203 -5.69 -1.84 -9.24
CA ALA A 203 -5.07 -0.95 -8.26
C ALA A 203 -6.16 -0.18 -7.55
N PHE A 204 -6.01 -0.05 -6.24
CA PHE A 204 -6.95 0.63 -5.37
C PHE A 204 -6.23 1.70 -4.57
N ALA A 205 -6.87 2.85 -4.41
CA ALA A 205 -6.42 3.94 -3.55
C ALA A 205 -7.46 4.18 -2.45
N TYR A 206 -7.05 4.51 -1.24
CA TYR A 206 -8.00 4.90 -0.20
C TYR A 206 -8.21 6.41 -0.20
N ASN A 207 -9.45 6.85 -0.36
CA ASN A 207 -9.81 8.25 -0.18
C ASN A 207 -10.16 8.48 1.29
N LYS A 208 -9.36 9.30 1.98
CA LYS A 208 -9.51 9.58 3.42
C LYS A 208 -10.76 10.39 3.75
N ASP A 209 -11.18 11.29 2.87
CA ASP A 209 -12.31 12.18 3.09
C ASP A 209 -13.62 11.42 2.92
N MET A 210 -13.68 10.57 1.88
CA MET A 210 -14.82 9.68 1.62
C MET A 210 -14.79 8.39 2.44
N ARG A 211 -13.66 8.07 3.06
CA ARG A 211 -13.42 6.86 3.86
C ARG A 211 -13.70 5.56 3.12
N CYS A 212 -13.35 5.49 1.85
CA CYS A 212 -13.59 4.32 1.03
C CYS A 212 -12.43 4.01 0.07
N TRP A 213 -12.39 2.75 -0.38
CA TRP A 213 -11.48 2.32 -1.42
C TRP A 213 -12.03 2.70 -2.79
N LEU A 214 -11.21 3.39 -3.58
CA LEU A 214 -11.46 3.73 -4.96
C LEU A 214 -10.63 2.80 -5.85
N ARG A 215 -11.26 2.19 -6.85
CA ARG A 215 -10.55 1.42 -7.87
C ARG A 215 -10.00 2.39 -8.91
N ILE A 216 -8.68 2.55 -8.94
CA ILE A 216 -7.98 3.52 -9.79
C ILE A 216 -7.47 2.91 -11.10
N SER A 217 -7.32 1.58 -11.14
CA SER A 217 -7.03 0.82 -12.36
C SER A 217 -7.95 -0.38 -12.45
N ASP A 218 -8.46 -0.63 -13.66
CA ASP A 218 -9.38 -1.72 -13.98
C ASP A 218 -9.03 -2.33 -15.34
N ALA A 219 -9.15 -3.66 -15.45
CA ALA A 219 -9.00 -4.41 -16.68
C ALA A 219 -10.00 -3.92 -17.76
N TRP A 220 -11.13 -3.32 -17.36
CA TRP A 220 -12.09 -2.69 -18.27
C TRP A 220 -11.47 -1.74 -19.31
N HIS A 221 -10.37 -1.06 -18.95
CA HIS A 221 -9.71 -0.12 -19.84
C HIS A 221 -8.65 -0.73 -20.78
N ILE A 222 -8.48 -2.07 -20.78
CA ILE A 222 -7.43 -2.76 -21.55
C ILE A 222 -7.50 -2.54 -23.07
N ILE A 223 -8.69 -2.27 -23.61
CA ILE A 223 -8.90 -1.98 -25.04
C ILE A 223 -8.81 -0.49 -25.37
N SER A 224 -8.43 0.35 -24.40
CA SER A 224 -8.16 1.75 -24.68
C SER A 224 -6.91 1.88 -25.55
N GLU A 225 -6.95 2.78 -26.54
CA GLU A 225 -5.79 3.13 -27.37
C GLU A 225 -4.61 3.67 -26.54
N LEU A 226 -4.88 4.16 -25.33
CA LEU A 226 -3.88 4.72 -24.41
C LEU A 226 -3.45 3.72 -23.32
N TRP A 227 -4.01 2.51 -23.31
CA TRP A 227 -3.60 1.47 -22.36
C TRP A 227 -2.14 1.09 -22.59
N GLY A 228 -1.32 1.13 -21.54
CA GLY A 228 0.13 0.87 -21.64
C GLY A 228 0.93 1.96 -22.39
N SER A 229 0.27 2.90 -23.06
CA SER A 229 0.90 4.06 -23.71
C SER A 229 1.24 5.19 -22.74
N GLY A 230 0.94 5.01 -21.44
CA GLY A 230 1.37 5.88 -20.36
C GLY A 230 2.89 5.91 -20.29
N SER A 231 3.49 6.87 -21.00
CA SER A 231 4.87 7.35 -20.95
C SER A 231 5.85 6.35 -20.32
N SER A 232 6.50 5.56 -21.17
CA SER A 232 7.71 4.79 -20.86
C SER A 232 8.92 5.66 -20.45
N LEU A 233 8.73 6.96 -20.19
CA LEU A 233 9.82 7.92 -20.06
C LEU A 233 10.08 8.47 -18.65
N ILE A 234 9.24 8.23 -17.63
CA ILE A 234 9.50 8.89 -16.33
C ILE A 234 9.16 8.02 -15.11
N GLU A 235 10.21 7.62 -14.38
CA GLU A 235 10.17 7.00 -13.03
C GLU A 235 9.49 7.88 -11.95
N GLN A 236 8.97 9.06 -12.30
CA GLN A 236 8.39 10.06 -11.39
C GLN A 236 6.86 10.06 -11.36
N HIS A 237 6.21 9.21 -12.15
CA HIS A 237 4.76 9.13 -12.25
C HIS A 237 4.20 8.09 -11.27
N PRO A 238 3.34 8.46 -10.31
CA PRO A 238 2.73 7.51 -9.39
C PRO A 238 1.83 6.47 -10.08
N LEU A 239 1.51 6.63 -11.38
CA LEU A 239 0.83 5.63 -12.21
C LEU A 239 1.72 5.01 -13.31
N GLY A 240 2.84 5.62 -13.69
CA GLY A 240 3.71 5.13 -14.78
C GLY A 240 4.36 3.77 -14.50
N TRP A 241 4.56 3.45 -13.22
CA TRP A 241 4.97 2.10 -12.82
C TRP A 241 3.79 1.13 -12.80
N LEU A 242 2.54 1.59 -12.59
CA LEU A 242 1.36 0.73 -12.68
C LEU A 242 1.19 0.22 -14.11
N SER A 243 1.24 1.08 -15.13
CA SER A 243 1.17 0.62 -16.52
C SER A 243 2.21 -0.46 -16.84
N THR A 244 3.45 -0.29 -16.36
CA THR A 244 4.54 -1.27 -16.50
C THR A 244 4.25 -2.56 -15.73
N ALA A 245 3.82 -2.45 -14.47
CA ALA A 245 3.52 -3.60 -13.61
C ALA A 245 2.36 -4.44 -14.17
N LEU A 246 1.35 -3.79 -14.76
CA LEU A 246 0.19 -4.47 -15.35
C LEU A 246 0.51 -5.11 -16.72
N THR A 247 1.44 -4.54 -17.49
CA THR A 247 1.83 -5.06 -18.82
C THR A 247 2.76 -6.28 -18.72
N MET A 248 3.64 -6.33 -17.70
CA MET A 248 4.60 -7.42 -17.50
C MET A 248 3.97 -8.74 -17.05
N THR A 249 2.74 -8.68 -16.57
CA THR A 249 2.03 -9.82 -16.00
C THR A 249 0.78 -10.05 -16.83
N GLY A 250 0.74 -11.11 -17.63
CA GLY A 250 -0.44 -11.45 -18.42
C GLY A 250 -1.74 -11.40 -17.59
N SER A 251 -2.81 -10.88 -18.19
CA SER A 251 -4.06 -10.63 -17.48
C SER A 251 -4.85 -11.93 -17.30
N THR A 252 -5.10 -12.31 -16.03
CA THR A 252 -5.92 -13.49 -15.68
C THR A 252 -7.33 -13.11 -15.22
N ASP A 253 -7.68 -11.82 -15.24
CA ASP A 253 -9.01 -11.34 -14.87
C ASP A 253 -10.06 -11.95 -15.83
N ALA A 254 -11.13 -12.53 -15.29
CA ALA A 254 -12.20 -13.14 -16.06
C ALA A 254 -12.89 -12.12 -17.00
N THR A 255 -12.88 -10.84 -16.61
CA THR A 255 -13.46 -9.75 -17.41
C THR A 255 -12.71 -9.50 -18.72
N ASN A 256 -11.41 -9.86 -18.82
CA ASN A 256 -10.65 -9.64 -20.05
C ASN A 256 -11.28 -10.33 -21.25
N GLN A 257 -11.80 -11.55 -21.07
CA GLN A 257 -12.43 -12.27 -22.18
C GLN A 257 -13.69 -11.53 -22.64
N SER A 258 -14.53 -11.08 -21.69
CA SER A 258 -15.73 -10.29 -21.98
C SER A 258 -15.41 -8.98 -22.71
N ILE A 259 -14.32 -8.30 -22.32
CA ILE A 259 -13.90 -7.04 -22.94
C ILE A 259 -13.32 -7.28 -24.34
N LEU A 260 -12.54 -8.34 -24.53
CA LEU A 260 -12.04 -8.74 -25.85
C LEU A 260 -13.17 -9.19 -26.77
N THR A 261 -14.23 -9.81 -26.26
CA THR A 261 -15.43 -10.10 -27.05
C THR A 261 -16.18 -8.84 -27.44
N LEU A 262 -16.30 -7.86 -26.52
CA LEU A 262 -16.92 -6.57 -26.80
C LEU A 262 -16.17 -5.82 -27.90
N ALA A 263 -14.84 -5.77 -27.82
CA ALA A 263 -13.98 -5.14 -28.83
C ALA A 263 -14.13 -5.75 -30.23
N LYS A 264 -14.44 -7.06 -30.30
CA LYS A 264 -14.68 -7.77 -31.57
C LYS A 264 -16.09 -7.51 -32.10
N SER A 265 -17.08 -7.37 -31.22
CA SER A 265 -18.48 -7.16 -31.61
C SER A 265 -18.78 -5.70 -31.98
N ASP A 266 -18.14 -4.75 -31.30
CA ASP A 266 -18.39 -3.33 -31.46
C ASP A 266 -17.07 -2.57 -31.72
N PRO A 267 -16.83 -2.10 -32.96
CA PRO A 267 -15.64 -1.35 -33.30
C PRO A 267 -15.59 0.06 -32.66
N GLU A 268 -16.73 0.62 -32.23
CA GLU A 268 -16.79 1.94 -31.57
C GLU A 268 -16.50 1.86 -30.06
N ALA A 269 -16.60 0.67 -29.47
CA ALA A 269 -16.39 0.45 -28.03
C ALA A 269 -15.00 0.92 -27.56
N SER A 270 -13.96 0.72 -28.36
CA SER A 270 -12.59 1.16 -28.01
C SER A 270 -12.49 2.67 -27.84
N GLY A 271 -13.21 3.45 -28.66
CA GLY A 271 -13.21 4.90 -28.55
C GLY A 271 -13.88 5.39 -27.27
N THR A 272 -15.08 4.86 -27.00
CA THR A 272 -15.85 5.16 -25.78
C THR A 272 -15.08 4.79 -24.51
N ILE A 273 -14.45 3.60 -24.49
CA ILE A 273 -13.64 3.14 -23.36
C ILE A 273 -12.38 3.97 -23.21
N THR A 274 -11.79 4.47 -24.30
CA THR A 274 -10.65 5.38 -24.25
C THR A 274 -11.01 6.71 -23.61
N LEU A 275 -12.16 7.29 -23.95
CA LEU A 275 -12.62 8.52 -23.30
C LEU A 275 -12.83 8.31 -21.79
N SER A 276 -13.53 7.24 -21.42
CA SER A 276 -13.74 6.86 -20.00
C SER A 276 -12.42 6.59 -19.27
N HIS A 277 -11.44 5.98 -19.95
CA HIS A 277 -10.11 5.76 -19.38
C HIS A 277 -9.41 7.08 -19.07
N ILE A 278 -9.42 8.05 -19.98
CA ILE A 278 -8.81 9.38 -19.76
C ILE A 278 -9.49 10.10 -18.59
N GLU A 279 -10.82 10.05 -18.50
CA GLU A 279 -11.59 10.66 -17.39
C GLU A 279 -11.21 10.04 -16.05
N ASN A 280 -11.08 8.71 -16.00
CA ASN A 280 -10.60 8.03 -14.80
C ASN A 280 -9.15 8.45 -14.47
N GLN A 281 -8.25 8.50 -15.45
CA GLN A 281 -6.86 8.90 -15.21
C GLN A 281 -6.72 10.34 -14.70
N LEU A 282 -7.58 11.27 -15.16
CA LEU A 282 -7.67 12.62 -14.61
C LEU A 282 -8.05 12.61 -13.12
N ALA A 283 -9.10 11.87 -12.76
CA ALA A 283 -9.56 11.76 -11.38
C ALA A 283 -8.49 11.11 -10.48
N VAL A 284 -7.80 10.09 -10.98
CA VAL A 284 -6.72 9.41 -10.25
C VAL A 284 -5.51 10.33 -10.08
N ALA A 285 -5.08 11.05 -11.12
CA ALA A 285 -3.96 11.99 -11.01
C ALA A 285 -4.24 13.06 -9.95
N LEU A 286 -5.47 13.56 -9.88
CA LEU A 286 -5.91 14.49 -8.84
C LEU A 286 -5.86 13.85 -7.43
N LEU A 287 -6.39 12.63 -7.27
CA LEU A 287 -6.38 11.87 -6.01
C LEU A 287 -4.97 11.60 -5.49
N LEU A 288 -4.02 11.35 -6.39
CA LEU A 288 -2.61 11.09 -6.05
C LEU A 288 -1.78 12.38 -5.92
N GLY A 289 -2.38 13.56 -6.13
CA GLY A 289 -1.71 14.85 -6.04
C GLY A 289 -0.66 15.05 -7.13
N SER A 290 -0.81 14.39 -8.28
CA SER A 290 0.15 14.37 -9.38
C SER A 290 -0.21 15.40 -10.43
N ILE A 291 0.21 16.66 -10.20
CA ILE A 291 -0.09 17.79 -11.10
C ILE A 291 0.45 17.55 -12.52
N LYS A 292 1.62 16.90 -12.64
CA LYS A 292 2.23 16.58 -13.94
C LYS A 292 1.35 15.62 -14.75
N GLU A 293 0.94 14.48 -14.16
CA GLU A 293 0.04 13.53 -14.83
C GLU A 293 -1.29 14.17 -15.14
N TYR A 294 -1.82 14.98 -14.22
CA TYR A 294 -3.09 15.65 -14.40
C TYR A 294 -3.09 16.55 -15.66
N ASN A 295 -2.04 17.36 -15.83
CA ASN A 295 -1.89 18.23 -17.01
C ASN A 295 -1.75 17.44 -18.32
N GLU A 296 -1.03 16.32 -18.29
CA GLU A 296 -0.86 15.46 -19.46
C GLU A 296 -2.19 14.81 -19.86
N TRP A 297 -2.90 14.18 -18.91
CA TRP A 297 -4.21 13.57 -19.13
C TRP A 297 -5.26 14.60 -19.55
N MET A 298 -5.17 15.84 -19.06
CA MET A 298 -6.05 16.94 -19.46
C MET A 298 -5.85 17.32 -20.93
N LEU A 299 -4.60 17.33 -21.40
CA LEU A 299 -4.31 17.59 -22.81
C LEU A 299 -4.83 16.45 -23.70
N TYR A 300 -4.69 15.19 -23.27
CA TYR A 300 -5.28 14.05 -23.97
C TYR A 300 -6.81 14.13 -24.01
N TYR A 301 -7.43 14.53 -22.90
CA TYR A 301 -8.88 14.71 -22.79
C TYR A 301 -9.39 15.76 -23.77
N ALA A 302 -8.82 16.96 -23.75
CA ALA A 302 -9.20 18.05 -24.65
C ALA A 302 -9.06 17.64 -26.14
N LYS A 303 -7.95 16.97 -26.50
CA LYS A 303 -7.74 16.46 -27.86
C LYS A 303 -8.77 15.42 -28.25
N ARG A 304 -9.12 14.50 -27.34
CA ARG A 304 -10.10 13.44 -27.60
C ARG A 304 -11.51 14.01 -27.77
N LEU A 305 -11.92 14.92 -26.87
CA LEU A 305 -13.21 15.60 -26.96
C LEU A 305 -13.38 16.38 -28.28
N ALA A 306 -12.32 17.06 -28.74
CA ALA A 306 -12.32 17.75 -30.01
C ALA A 306 -12.44 16.79 -31.22
N LYS A 307 -11.77 15.62 -31.15
CA LYS A 307 -11.84 14.59 -32.20
C LYS A 307 -13.23 13.93 -32.28
N GLU A 308 -13.86 13.69 -31.13
CA GLU A 308 -15.18 13.03 -31.03
C GLU A 308 -16.37 14.01 -31.08
N ASN A 309 -16.10 15.31 -31.25
CA ASN A 309 -17.10 16.38 -31.33
C ASN A 309 -18.10 16.40 -30.13
N CYS A 310 -17.62 16.10 -28.93
CA CYS A 310 -18.41 16.06 -27.71
C CYS A 310 -18.66 17.47 -27.12
N GLN A 311 -19.52 18.26 -27.75
CA GLN A 311 -19.73 19.68 -27.42
C GLN A 311 -20.02 19.94 -25.93
N SER A 312 -20.93 19.17 -25.32
CA SER A 312 -21.31 19.36 -23.91
C SER A 312 -20.14 19.18 -22.93
N LYS A 313 -19.30 18.15 -23.14
CA LYS A 313 -18.11 17.91 -22.33
C LYS A 313 -17.02 18.96 -22.56
N VAL A 314 -16.91 19.50 -23.78
CA VAL A 314 -15.99 20.61 -24.06
C VAL A 314 -16.44 21.87 -23.32
N GLU A 315 -17.74 22.19 -23.35
CA GLU A 315 -18.30 23.32 -22.60
C GLU A 315 -18.07 23.17 -21.09
N GLU A 316 -18.33 21.98 -20.53
CA GLU A 316 -18.05 21.65 -19.13
C GLU A 316 -16.57 21.83 -18.79
N LEU A 317 -15.66 21.32 -19.63
CA LEU A 317 -14.22 21.47 -19.45
C LEU A 317 -13.80 22.94 -19.47
N CYS A 318 -14.31 23.73 -20.43
CA CYS A 318 -14.01 25.16 -20.53
C CYS A 318 -14.52 25.93 -19.30
N GLN A 319 -15.73 25.62 -18.82
CA GLN A 319 -16.25 26.21 -17.58
C GLN A 319 -15.33 25.90 -16.41
N TRP A 320 -14.96 24.63 -16.24
CA TRP A 320 -14.08 24.18 -15.15
C TRP A 320 -12.72 24.88 -15.16
N LEU A 321 -12.13 25.10 -16.34
CA LEU A 321 -10.86 25.82 -16.52
C LEU A 321 -10.94 27.32 -16.23
N MET A 322 -12.11 27.95 -16.41
CA MET A 322 -12.32 29.36 -16.06
C MET A 322 -12.61 29.56 -14.56
N GLY A 323 -12.88 28.48 -13.84
CA GLY A 323 -13.18 28.45 -12.41
C GLY A 323 -14.25 27.39 -12.13
N PRO A 324 -14.22 26.71 -10.97
CA PRO A 324 -15.16 25.63 -10.69
C PRO A 324 -16.62 26.12 -10.83
N PRO A 325 -17.45 25.51 -11.71
CA PRO A 325 -18.84 25.92 -11.89
C PRO A 325 -19.72 25.62 -10.66
N TYR A 326 -19.21 24.78 -9.75
CA TYR A 326 -19.84 24.45 -8.48
C TYR A 326 -18.82 24.66 -7.35
N VAL A 327 -18.84 25.86 -6.78
CA VAL A 327 -18.35 26.15 -5.42
C VAL A 327 -19.56 26.27 -4.50
#